data_AF-A0A2V2ZUR1-F1
#
_entry.id   AF-A0A2V2ZUR1-F1
#
_cell.length_a   1.000
_cell.length_b   1.000
_cell.length_c   1.000
_cell.angle_alpha   90.00
_cell.angle_beta   90.00
_cell.angle_gamma   90.00
#
_symmetry.space_group_name_H-M   'P 1'
#
loop_
_entity.id
_entity.type
_entity.pdbx_description
1 polymer ?
#
loop_
_entity_poly.entity_id
_entity_poly.type
_entity_poly.pdbx_seq_one_letter_code
_entity_poly.pdbx_strand_id
1 'polypeptide(L)'
;MKRTIIASLFMIIACKEEKKEIKKDGEIQPIKEKVVLHNESNEAEEAQKWLEKSIVDYFKADIGSEEKNMRKITTKDYFDYKMDAMNVDLDVSGGLTEKEFQDKWKTRFDVSKAGVGAGFLIAAQDWDKIEVGSCDLELSSTDEYLFKVVLTDKNFKAEYPSVIKVVKENGSFLIADVLQDEPKSN
;
A
#
# COMPACT_ATOMS: atom_id res chain seq x y z
N MET A 1 0.95 -39.33 -64.89
CA MET A 1 1.43 -40.72 -64.70
C MET A 1 2.01 -40.86 -63.29
N LYS A 2 1.61 -41.93 -62.56
CA LYS A 2 2.26 -42.66 -61.43
C LYS A 2 2.82 -41.78 -60.27
N ARG A 3 2.15 -41.62 -59.11
CA ARG A 3 1.86 -42.55 -57.98
C ARG A 3 3.05 -43.38 -57.50
N THR A 4 3.54 -43.05 -56.30
CA THR A 4 4.03 -44.02 -55.31
C THR A 4 3.68 -43.52 -53.90
N ILE A 5 3.16 -44.45 -53.11
CA ILE A 5 2.62 -44.33 -51.75
C ILE A 5 3.61 -45.04 -50.83
N ILE A 6 3.92 -44.49 -49.66
CA ILE A 6 4.32 -45.30 -48.50
C ILE A 6 3.53 -44.82 -47.29
N ALA A 7 2.65 -45.71 -46.83
CA ALA A 7 1.90 -45.60 -45.61
C ALA A 7 2.81 -45.95 -44.42
N SER A 8 2.70 -45.20 -43.32
CA SER A 8 3.13 -45.68 -42.00
C SER A 8 1.98 -45.48 -41.03
N LEU A 9 1.65 -46.58 -40.38
CA LEU A 9 0.47 -46.83 -39.56
C LEU A 9 0.89 -46.90 -38.08
N PHE A 10 -0.13 -46.81 -37.21
CA PHE A 10 -0.15 -47.11 -35.77
C PHE A 10 0.31 -45.98 -34.80
N MET A 11 -0.31 -45.71 -33.66
CA MET A 11 -1.56 -46.16 -33.01
C MET A 11 -1.93 -45.11 -31.96
N ILE A 12 -3.21 -44.78 -31.88
CA ILE A 12 -3.78 -43.94 -30.82
C ILE A 12 -4.06 -44.86 -29.63
N ILE A 13 -3.37 -44.65 -28.50
CA ILE A 13 -3.74 -45.28 -27.23
C ILE A 13 -4.74 -44.35 -26.55
N ALA A 14 -6.02 -44.73 -26.64
CA ALA A 14 -7.09 -44.16 -25.85
C ALA A 14 -7.03 -44.79 -24.44
N CYS A 15 -6.66 -43.99 -23.43
CA CYS A 15 -6.86 -44.39 -22.04
C CYS A 15 -8.34 -44.23 -21.69
N LYS A 16 -8.96 -45.38 -21.48
CA LYS A 16 -10.35 -45.60 -21.06
C LYS A 16 -10.41 -45.46 -19.54
N GLU A 17 -11.19 -44.51 -19.03
CA GLU A 17 -11.49 -44.42 -17.60
C GLU A 17 -12.38 -45.59 -17.17
N GLU A 18 -11.93 -46.34 -16.16
CA GLU A 18 -12.75 -47.31 -15.44
C GLU A 18 -13.32 -46.66 -14.17
N LYS A 19 -14.65 -46.61 -14.09
CA LYS A 19 -15.39 -46.34 -12.86
C LYS A 19 -15.21 -47.50 -11.89
N LYS A 20 -14.76 -47.20 -10.66
CA LYS A 20 -15.04 -47.99 -9.46
C LYS A 20 -15.87 -47.17 -8.49
N GLU A 21 -17.06 -47.68 -8.17
CA GLU A 21 -17.92 -47.16 -7.11
C GLU A 21 -17.29 -47.38 -5.73
N ILE A 22 -17.33 -46.35 -4.88
CA ILE A 22 -17.38 -46.51 -3.42
C ILE A 22 -18.53 -45.64 -2.91
N LYS A 23 -19.53 -46.27 -2.29
CA LYS A 23 -20.59 -45.61 -1.51
C LYS A 23 -20.07 -45.28 -0.12
N LYS A 24 -20.20 -44.02 0.33
CA LYS A 24 -20.76 -43.66 1.65
C LYS A 24 -20.90 -42.15 1.81
N ASP A 25 -22.15 -41.74 1.99
CA ASP A 25 -22.68 -40.81 3.00
C ASP A 25 -21.71 -39.81 3.67
N GLY A 26 -22.05 -38.53 3.59
CA GLY A 26 -21.32 -37.44 4.25
C GLY A 26 -21.49 -36.10 3.53
N GLU A 27 -22.60 -35.43 3.80
CA GLU A 27 -22.85 -34.02 3.48
C GLU A 27 -21.66 -33.15 3.94
N ILE A 28 -20.85 -32.67 2.99
CA ILE A 28 -19.81 -31.67 3.27
C ILE A 28 -20.55 -30.33 3.37
N GLN A 29 -20.91 -29.97 4.60
CA GLN A 29 -21.26 -28.60 4.94
C GLN A 29 -20.07 -27.70 4.55
N PRO A 30 -20.30 -26.56 3.90
CA PRO A 30 -19.25 -25.57 3.76
C PRO A 30 -18.85 -25.14 5.17
N ILE A 31 -17.60 -25.43 5.54
CA ILE A 31 -16.97 -24.85 6.71
C ILE A 31 -17.06 -23.35 6.50
N LYS A 32 -18.03 -22.71 7.15
CA LYS A 32 -17.99 -21.29 7.45
C LYS A 32 -16.73 -21.11 8.28
N GLU A 33 -15.66 -20.73 7.61
CA GLU A 33 -14.54 -20.06 8.24
C GLU A 33 -15.13 -18.91 9.02
N LYS A 34 -15.22 -19.12 10.33
CA LYS A 34 -15.69 -18.11 11.26
C LYS A 34 -14.53 -17.12 11.37
N VAL A 35 -14.44 -16.23 10.39
CA VAL A 35 -13.61 -15.03 10.46
C VAL A 35 -13.86 -14.42 11.83
N VAL A 36 -12.80 -14.28 12.61
CA VAL A 36 -12.82 -13.74 13.97
C VAL A 36 -13.00 -12.23 13.86
N LEU A 37 -14.20 -11.82 13.43
CA LEU A 37 -14.59 -10.43 13.16
C LEU A 37 -14.64 -9.53 14.41
N HIS A 38 -14.49 -10.10 15.62
CA HIS A 38 -14.73 -9.35 16.86
C HIS A 38 -13.50 -8.57 17.38
N ASN A 39 -12.27 -8.95 16.99
CA ASN A 39 -11.07 -8.21 17.40
C ASN A 39 -10.54 -7.26 16.31
N GLU A 40 -10.62 -7.66 15.04
CA GLU A 40 -10.12 -6.86 13.91
C GLU A 40 -10.83 -5.51 13.78
N SER A 41 -12.14 -5.47 14.05
CA SER A 41 -12.93 -4.23 13.98
C SER A 41 -12.52 -3.21 15.04
N ASN A 42 -12.10 -3.62 16.23
CA ASN A 42 -11.67 -2.70 17.28
C ASN A 42 -10.25 -2.18 16.99
N GLU A 43 -9.38 -3.06 16.52
CA GLU A 43 -8.00 -2.70 16.23
C GLU A 43 -7.84 -1.78 15.02
N ALA A 44 -8.66 -1.98 13.99
CA ALA A 44 -8.72 -1.06 12.84
C ALA A 44 -9.18 0.36 13.27
N GLU A 45 -10.12 0.45 14.20
CA GLU A 45 -10.55 1.73 14.79
C GLU A 45 -9.43 2.38 15.63
N GLU A 46 -8.67 1.57 16.38
CA GLU A 46 -7.48 2.05 17.11
C GLU A 46 -6.41 2.56 16.15
N ALA A 47 -6.14 1.84 15.05
CA ALA A 47 -5.20 2.24 14.01
C ALA A 47 -5.65 3.54 13.32
N GLN A 48 -6.94 3.69 13.00
CA GLN A 48 -7.53 4.89 12.43
C GLN A 48 -7.33 6.10 13.34
N LYS A 49 -7.73 5.99 14.62
CA LYS A 49 -7.56 7.06 15.62
C LYS A 49 -6.10 7.43 15.83
N TRP A 50 -5.22 6.42 15.86
CA TRP A 50 -3.79 6.64 15.94
C TRP A 50 -3.28 7.41 14.72
N LEU A 51 -3.71 7.03 13.51
CA LEU A 51 -3.28 7.67 12.27
C LEU A 51 -3.73 9.14 12.23
N GLU A 52 -5.00 9.42 12.48
CA GLU A 52 -5.54 10.79 12.52
C GLU A 52 -4.76 11.67 13.50
N LYS A 53 -4.52 11.16 14.71
CA LYS A 53 -3.76 11.88 15.72
C LYS A 53 -2.32 12.12 15.27
N SER A 54 -1.66 11.12 14.71
CA SER A 54 -0.26 11.18 14.32
C SER A 54 -0.03 12.18 13.17
N ILE A 55 -0.96 12.24 12.22
CA ILE A 55 -0.98 13.25 11.15
C ILE A 55 -1.09 14.66 11.73
N VAL A 56 -2.08 14.89 12.61
CA VAL A 56 -2.30 16.22 13.21
C VAL A 56 -1.12 16.65 14.08
N ASP A 57 -0.55 15.73 14.86
CA ASP A 57 0.62 16.01 15.69
C ASP A 57 1.85 16.33 14.83
N TYR A 58 2.06 15.64 13.71
CA TYR A 58 3.17 15.90 12.78
C TYR A 58 3.14 17.33 12.26
N PHE A 59 1.98 17.80 11.75
CA PHE A 59 1.85 19.14 11.17
C PHE A 59 1.81 20.28 12.21
N LYS A 60 1.58 19.96 13.49
CA LYS A 60 1.63 20.92 14.60
C LYS A 60 3.00 21.01 15.27
N ALA A 61 3.93 20.12 14.92
CA ALA A 61 5.22 20.09 15.57
C ALA A 61 6.06 21.32 15.23
N ASP A 62 7.00 21.65 16.12
CA ASP A 62 7.90 22.79 15.92
C ASP A 62 8.75 22.61 14.66
N ILE A 63 8.99 23.73 13.96
CA ILE A 63 9.87 23.77 12.79
C ILE A 63 11.25 23.20 13.15
N GLY A 64 11.77 22.33 12.30
CA GLY A 64 13.04 21.62 12.49
C GLY A 64 12.92 20.28 13.23
N SER A 65 11.71 19.86 13.62
CA SER A 65 11.44 18.55 14.23
C SER A 65 10.79 17.54 13.30
N GLU A 66 10.55 17.92 12.04
CA GLU A 66 9.79 17.16 11.03
C GLU A 66 10.42 15.79 10.78
N GLU A 67 11.72 15.72 10.48
CA GLU A 67 12.41 14.45 10.21
C GLU A 67 12.32 13.50 11.41
N LYS A 68 12.57 14.03 12.62
CA LYS A 68 12.50 13.25 13.87
C LYS A 68 11.09 12.72 14.12
N ASN A 69 10.06 13.51 13.84
CA ASN A 69 8.68 13.10 14.08
C ASN A 69 8.19 12.13 13.01
N MET A 70 8.55 12.36 11.74
CA MET A 70 8.31 11.42 10.65
C MET A 70 8.90 10.04 10.98
N ARG A 71 10.17 9.99 11.41
CA ARG A 71 10.85 8.75 11.80
C ARG A 71 10.16 7.97 12.92
N LYS A 72 9.44 8.66 13.83
CA LYS A 72 8.73 8.00 14.95
C LYS A 72 7.43 7.33 14.52
N ILE A 73 6.80 7.83 13.46
CA ILE A 73 5.46 7.39 13.03
C ILE A 73 5.49 6.56 11.75
N THR A 74 6.68 6.28 11.21
CA THR A 74 6.88 5.52 9.98
C THR A 74 7.71 4.27 10.25
N THR A 75 7.55 3.25 9.42
CA THR A 75 8.54 2.17 9.36
C THR A 75 9.86 2.72 8.85
N LYS A 76 10.98 2.08 9.22
CA LYS A 76 12.31 2.53 8.78
C LYS A 76 12.42 2.58 7.25
N ASP A 77 11.89 1.57 6.58
CA ASP A 77 11.98 1.46 5.12
C ASP A 77 11.19 2.54 4.41
N TYR A 78 9.98 2.84 4.89
CA TYR A 78 9.17 3.91 4.32
C TYR A 78 9.76 5.29 4.63
N PHE A 79 10.32 5.49 5.83
CA PHE A 79 11.07 6.70 6.16
C PHE A 79 12.19 6.94 5.13
N ASP A 80 13.05 5.95 4.91
CA ASP A 80 14.18 6.07 3.99
C ASP A 80 13.71 6.31 2.55
N TYR A 81 12.65 5.61 2.12
CA TYR A 81 12.02 5.78 0.80
C TYR A 81 11.51 7.21 0.59
N LYS A 82 10.73 7.73 1.55
CA LYS A 82 10.11 9.05 1.40
C LYS A 82 11.14 10.18 1.54
N MET A 83 12.18 10.01 2.35
CA MET A 83 13.31 10.94 2.38
C MET A 83 14.01 11.03 1.02
N ASP A 84 14.24 9.90 0.35
CA ASP A 84 14.79 9.94 -1.01
C ASP A 84 13.81 10.62 -1.98
N ALA A 85 12.52 10.25 -1.95
CA ALA A 85 11.49 10.80 -2.84
C ALA A 85 11.36 12.33 -2.73
N MET A 86 11.48 12.87 -1.52
CA MET A 86 11.42 14.32 -1.24
C MET A 86 12.64 15.08 -1.79
N ASN A 87 13.76 14.39 -2.03
CA ASN A 87 15.05 14.99 -2.39
C ASN A 87 15.55 14.59 -3.78
N VAL A 88 14.71 13.96 -4.60
CA VAL A 88 15.05 13.62 -5.99
C VAL A 88 15.36 14.90 -6.77
N ASP A 89 16.45 14.85 -7.54
CA ASP A 89 16.96 15.94 -8.39
C ASP A 89 17.24 17.27 -7.65
N LEU A 90 17.24 17.26 -6.31
CA LEU A 90 17.73 18.37 -5.50
C LEU A 90 19.24 18.25 -5.35
N ASP A 91 19.95 19.38 -5.48
CA ASP A 91 21.41 19.47 -5.29
C ASP A 91 21.77 19.45 -3.78
N VAL A 92 21.43 18.33 -3.13
CA VAL A 92 21.69 18.06 -1.73
C VAL A 92 22.57 16.83 -1.61
N SER A 93 23.43 16.78 -0.59
CA SER A 93 24.31 15.64 -0.35
C SER A 93 23.50 14.36 -0.14
N GLY A 94 23.62 13.40 -1.06
CA GLY A 94 22.89 12.14 -1.01
C GLY A 94 21.56 12.15 -1.78
N GLY A 95 21.22 13.25 -2.47
CA GLY A 95 20.12 13.29 -3.43
C GLY A 95 20.31 12.28 -4.57
N LEU A 96 19.21 11.70 -5.03
CA LEU A 96 19.18 10.74 -6.13
C LEU A 96 18.64 11.43 -7.38
N THR A 97 19.12 11.01 -8.55
CA THR A 97 18.37 11.28 -9.79
C THR A 97 17.05 10.51 -9.79
N GLU A 98 16.07 10.96 -10.59
CA GLU A 98 14.80 10.22 -10.73
C GLU A 98 15.01 8.75 -11.08
N LYS A 99 15.96 8.46 -11.98
CA LYS A 99 16.29 7.09 -12.38
C LYS A 99 16.87 6.26 -11.23
N GLU A 100 17.80 6.83 -10.47
CA GLU A 100 18.41 6.14 -9.32
C GLU A 100 17.37 5.87 -8.22
N PHE A 101 16.47 6.82 -7.98
CA PHE A 101 15.34 6.65 -7.07
C PHE A 101 14.43 5.49 -7.51
N GLN A 102 14.01 5.48 -8.78
CA GLN A 102 13.18 4.41 -9.33
C GLN A 102 13.89 3.06 -9.23
N ASP A 103 15.17 2.97 -9.64
CA ASP A 103 15.92 1.72 -9.61
C ASP A 103 16.12 1.18 -8.19
N LYS A 104 16.28 2.07 -7.18
CA LYS A 104 16.43 1.69 -5.78
C LYS A 104 15.13 1.14 -5.17
N TRP A 105 13.98 1.70 -5.49
CA TRP A 105 12.74 1.48 -4.73
C TRP A 105 11.62 0.72 -5.44
N LYS A 106 11.63 0.62 -6.78
CA LYS A 106 10.56 0.00 -7.59
C LYS A 106 10.20 -1.45 -7.25
N THR A 107 11.06 -2.17 -6.54
CA THR A 107 10.80 -3.57 -6.11
C THR A 107 10.02 -3.65 -4.81
N ARG A 108 9.84 -2.52 -4.09
CA ARG A 108 9.27 -2.45 -2.74
C ARG A 108 8.09 -1.49 -2.63
N PHE A 109 8.12 -0.40 -3.40
CA PHE A 109 7.11 0.66 -3.38
C PHE A 109 6.61 0.96 -4.80
N ASP A 110 5.39 1.48 -4.89
CA ASP A 110 4.90 2.09 -6.12
C ASP A 110 5.50 3.48 -6.29
N VAL A 111 6.64 3.53 -6.99
CA VAL A 111 7.40 4.77 -7.23
C VAL A 111 6.62 5.80 -8.05
N SER A 112 5.55 5.41 -8.76
CA SER A 112 4.68 6.36 -9.47
C SER A 112 3.78 7.17 -8.54
N LYS A 113 3.62 6.71 -7.29
CA LYS A 113 2.80 7.34 -6.24
C LYS A 113 3.63 7.95 -5.12
N ALA A 114 4.93 8.12 -5.32
CA ALA A 114 5.88 8.58 -4.31
C ALA A 114 5.67 10.04 -3.86
N GLY A 115 5.04 10.87 -4.71
CA GLY A 115 5.03 12.32 -4.53
C GLY A 115 6.45 12.88 -4.58
N VAL A 116 7.16 12.62 -5.68
CA VAL A 116 8.55 13.08 -5.90
C VAL A 116 8.60 14.61 -5.81
N GLY A 117 9.55 15.14 -5.02
CA GLY A 117 9.72 16.58 -4.79
C GLY A 117 8.63 17.25 -3.93
N ALA A 118 7.66 16.46 -3.43
CA ALA A 118 6.59 16.92 -2.55
C ALA A 118 6.78 16.40 -1.12
N GLY A 119 6.14 17.07 -0.15
CA GLY A 119 6.23 16.75 1.27
C GLY A 119 5.72 15.36 1.65
N PHE A 120 5.88 15.01 2.94
CA PHE A 120 5.58 13.69 3.48
C PHE A 120 4.12 13.24 3.27
N LEU A 121 3.15 13.93 3.87
CA LEU A 121 1.74 13.52 3.87
C LEU A 121 0.85 14.34 2.93
N ILE A 122 1.40 15.39 2.33
CA ILE A 122 0.70 16.29 1.41
C ILE A 122 1.56 16.48 0.15
N ALA A 123 0.91 16.62 -1.00
CA ALA A 123 1.56 16.94 -2.26
C ALA A 123 1.93 18.43 -2.35
N ALA A 124 2.53 18.98 -1.30
CA ALA A 124 2.93 20.38 -1.14
C ALA A 124 4.19 20.48 -0.26
N GLN A 125 4.88 21.61 -0.32
CA GLN A 125 6.03 21.91 0.54
C GLN A 125 5.64 22.82 1.72
N ASP A 126 4.74 23.78 1.48
CA ASP A 126 4.20 24.68 2.49
C ASP A 126 2.77 24.29 2.87
N TRP A 127 2.40 24.59 4.11
CA TRP A 127 1.04 24.45 4.63
C TRP A 127 0.77 25.58 5.63
N ASP A 128 -0.51 25.84 5.90
CA ASP A 128 -0.93 26.67 7.03
C ASP A 128 -1.44 25.79 8.17
N LYS A 129 -2.60 25.15 7.97
CA LYS A 129 -3.18 24.25 8.95
C LYS A 129 -3.78 23.05 8.26
N ILE A 130 -3.11 21.92 8.44
CA ILE A 130 -3.61 20.62 8.00
C ILE A 130 -4.65 20.08 8.99
N GLU A 131 -5.79 19.69 8.46
CA GLU A 131 -6.86 18.96 9.15
C GLU A 131 -7.15 17.64 8.42
N VAL A 132 -7.59 16.62 9.16
CA VAL A 132 -8.11 15.38 8.56
C VAL A 132 -9.55 15.62 8.15
N GLY A 133 -9.83 15.59 6.84
CA GLY A 133 -11.18 15.70 6.29
C GLY A 133 -11.93 14.36 6.32
N SER A 134 -11.26 13.29 5.90
CA SER A 134 -11.73 11.91 6.06
C SER A 134 -10.57 10.94 6.25
N CYS A 135 -10.85 9.81 6.89
CA CYS A 135 -9.92 8.71 7.12
C CYS A 135 -10.74 7.42 7.15
N ASP A 136 -10.97 6.80 6.00
CA ASP A 136 -11.89 5.67 5.87
C ASP A 136 -11.10 4.38 5.69
N LEU A 137 -11.41 3.35 6.49
CA LEU A 137 -10.81 2.02 6.31
C LEU A 137 -11.28 1.43 4.97
N GLU A 138 -10.32 1.12 4.09
CA GLU A 138 -10.59 0.47 2.81
C GLU A 138 -10.40 -1.05 2.90
N LEU A 139 -9.32 -1.49 3.52
CA LEU A 139 -8.99 -2.89 3.69
C LEU A 139 -8.24 -3.09 5.01
N SER A 140 -8.48 -4.22 5.66
CA SER A 140 -7.68 -4.66 6.80
C SER A 140 -7.34 -6.14 6.67
N SER A 141 -6.15 -6.50 7.15
CA SER A 141 -5.75 -7.87 7.42
C SER A 141 -5.08 -7.93 8.81
N THR A 142 -4.52 -9.08 9.17
CA THR A 142 -3.73 -9.19 10.39
C THR A 142 -2.59 -8.17 10.37
N ASP A 143 -2.57 -7.29 11.38
CA ASP A 143 -1.57 -6.25 11.59
C ASP A 143 -1.36 -5.25 10.44
N GLU A 144 -2.22 -5.22 9.42
CA GLU A 144 -2.14 -4.26 8.30
C GLU A 144 -3.49 -3.62 8.01
N TYR A 145 -3.48 -2.30 7.77
CA TYR A 145 -4.67 -1.49 7.55
C TYR A 145 -4.39 -0.50 6.42
N LEU A 146 -5.27 -0.44 5.43
CA LEU A 146 -5.25 0.56 4.37
C LEU A 146 -6.37 1.55 4.60
N PHE A 147 -6.01 2.83 4.68
CA PHE A 147 -6.95 3.92 4.87
C PHE A 147 -6.94 4.85 3.66
N LYS A 148 -8.14 5.22 3.19
CA LYS A 148 -8.32 6.37 2.30
C LYS A 148 -8.39 7.62 3.14
N VAL A 149 -7.43 8.51 2.95
CA VAL A 149 -7.27 9.71 3.77
C VAL A 149 -7.37 10.93 2.87
N VAL A 150 -8.19 11.90 3.27
CA VAL A 150 -8.23 13.22 2.64
C VAL A 150 -7.79 14.23 3.69
N LEU A 151 -6.63 14.85 3.46
CA LEU A 151 -6.17 15.97 4.26
C LEU A 151 -6.61 17.28 3.61
N THR A 152 -6.90 18.29 4.42
CA THR A 152 -7.36 19.59 3.92
C THR A 152 -6.54 20.72 4.51
N ASP A 153 -6.23 21.71 3.66
CA ASP A 153 -5.75 23.02 4.09
C ASP A 153 -6.75 24.08 3.64
N LYS A 154 -7.52 24.61 4.59
CA LYS A 154 -8.61 25.55 4.29
C LYS A 154 -8.12 26.91 3.80
N ASN A 155 -6.96 27.36 4.28
CA ASN A 155 -6.42 28.66 3.92
C ASN A 155 -5.85 28.64 2.50
N PHE A 156 -5.20 27.53 2.13
CA PHE A 156 -4.78 27.29 0.75
C PHE A 156 -5.90 26.76 -0.17
N LYS A 157 -7.08 26.43 0.38
CA LYS A 157 -8.20 25.80 -0.35
C LYS A 157 -7.78 24.52 -1.08
N ALA A 158 -6.94 23.73 -0.42
CA ALA A 158 -6.34 22.53 -0.99
C ALA A 158 -6.85 21.27 -0.28
N GLU A 159 -6.95 20.18 -1.04
CA GLU A 159 -7.23 18.84 -0.57
C GLU A 159 -6.12 17.90 -1.06
N TYR A 160 -5.72 16.97 -0.20
CA TYR A 160 -4.65 16.02 -0.45
C TYR A 160 -5.17 14.59 -0.20
N PRO A 161 -5.77 13.96 -1.23
CA PRO A 161 -6.19 12.57 -1.15
C PRO A 161 -4.98 11.63 -1.22
N SER A 162 -4.99 10.58 -0.40
CA SER A 162 -3.99 9.53 -0.39
C SER A 162 -4.55 8.21 0.10
N VAL A 163 -3.84 7.12 -0.20
CA VAL A 163 -4.02 5.83 0.47
C VAL A 163 -2.83 5.60 1.39
N ILE A 164 -3.09 5.43 2.68
CA ILE A 164 -2.06 5.23 3.70
C ILE A 164 -2.12 3.79 4.19
N LYS A 165 -1.00 3.08 4.06
CA LYS A 165 -0.80 1.76 4.68
C LYS A 165 -0.24 1.95 6.09
N VAL A 166 -0.97 1.46 7.08
CA VAL A 166 -0.53 1.37 8.48
C VAL A 166 -0.30 -0.09 8.83
N VAL A 167 0.81 -0.37 9.52
CA VAL A 167 1.13 -1.70 10.04
C VAL A 167 1.26 -1.65 11.56
N LYS A 168 1.03 -2.79 12.22
CA LYS A 168 1.31 -2.96 13.64
C LYS A 168 2.58 -3.78 13.83
N GLU A 169 3.62 -3.15 14.37
CA GLU A 169 4.90 -3.79 14.66
C GLU A 169 5.22 -3.63 16.15
N ASN A 170 5.51 -4.75 16.83
CA ASN A 170 5.84 -4.75 18.26
C ASN A 170 4.80 -4.02 19.14
N GLY A 171 3.51 -4.13 18.79
CA GLY A 171 2.42 -3.49 19.51
C GLY A 171 2.22 -2.00 19.23
N SER A 172 2.99 -1.40 18.31
CA SER A 172 2.85 0.00 17.89
C SER A 172 2.39 0.09 16.44
N PHE A 173 1.54 1.06 16.14
CA PHE A 173 1.17 1.37 14.76
C PHE A 173 2.25 2.25 14.11
N LEU A 174 2.52 2.01 12.83
CA LEU A 174 3.47 2.74 12.00
C LEU A 174 2.94 2.89 10.58
N ILE A 175 3.20 4.03 9.94
CA ILE A 175 2.95 4.25 8.51
C ILE A 175 4.02 3.49 7.72
N ALA A 176 3.57 2.52 6.92
CA ALA A 176 4.43 1.72 6.05
C ALA A 176 4.39 2.15 4.59
N ASP A 177 3.36 2.89 4.17
CA ASP A 177 3.31 3.50 2.83
C ASP A 177 2.32 4.66 2.77
N VAL A 178 2.55 5.60 1.86
CA VAL A 178 1.60 6.67 1.48
C VAL A 178 1.62 6.77 -0.03
N LEU A 179 0.52 6.37 -0.65
CA LEU A 179 0.30 6.51 -2.08
C LEU A 179 -0.38 7.86 -2.31
N GLN A 180 0.41 8.85 -2.73
CA GLN A 180 -0.10 10.17 -3.06
C GLN A 180 -0.73 10.14 -4.46
N ASP A 181 -1.94 10.66 -4.59
CA ASP A 181 -2.46 10.96 -5.91
C ASP A 181 -1.72 12.16 -6.49
N GLU A 182 -1.50 12.15 -7.82
CA GLU A 182 -0.91 13.30 -8.48
C GLU A 182 -1.79 14.54 -8.21
N PRO A 183 -1.18 15.70 -7.92
CA PRO A 183 -1.92 16.95 -7.91
C PRO A 183 -2.55 17.12 -9.29
N LYS A 184 -3.88 17.04 -9.36
CA LYS A 184 -4.61 17.36 -10.59
C LYS A 184 -4.31 18.81 -10.91
N SER A 185 -3.46 19.03 -11.90
CA SER A 185 -3.22 20.36 -12.45
C SER A 185 -4.51 20.79 -13.14
N ASN A 186 -5.19 21.81 -12.60
CA ASN A 186 -6.29 22.49 -13.29
C ASN A 186 -5.75 23.43 -14.35
#